data_AF-W3AKG1-F1
#
_entry.id   AF-W3AKG1-F1
#
_cell.length_a   1.000
_cell.length_b   1.000
_cell.length_c   1.000
_cell.angle_alpha   90.00
_cell.angle_beta   90.00
_cell.angle_gamma   90.00
#
_symmetry.space_group_name_H-M   'P 1'
#
loop_
_entity.id
_entity.type
_entity.pdbx_description
1 polymer ?
#
loop_
_entity_poly.entity_id
_entity_poly.type
_entity_poly.pdbx_seq_one_letter_code
_entity_poly.pdbx_strand_id
1 'polypeptide(L)'
;MSSVTKIVDDIKQPRGGYLRTNYFAEEQLDDGEKLYGSETINAGLVGLAVDYMCRYLISTDKKKSFEISLRGAKIIDSFRKGEFLKAEELLEQINGLDDESIKAACKLVGYDVCYRDTIEDYKRSESIVADGYTVSNIRIMIERGLSFLQERGPVTSMGFTFEGGYSETVSSGDGDYLTHEGMWDFKTSGNAITSKETLQLLIYFLMGKHSGQDRYKDIKTIGFFNPRKNLVSWTDVSFIPQSTIDIVNREVIKYT
;
A
#
# COMPACT_ATOMS: atom_id res chain seq x y z
N MET A 1 -17.39 -13.02 7.27
CA MET A 1 -16.11 -12.89 6.56
C MET A 1 -15.59 -11.48 6.76
N SER A 2 -14.28 -11.33 6.85
CA SER A 2 -13.62 -10.07 7.20
C SER A 2 -12.47 -9.78 6.23
N SER A 3 -12.03 -8.52 6.17
CA SER A 3 -10.79 -8.15 5.49
C SER A 3 -9.58 -8.68 6.26
N VAL A 4 -8.44 -8.86 5.58
CA VAL A 4 -7.17 -9.21 6.24
C VAL A 4 -6.84 -8.23 7.36
N THR A 5 -7.00 -6.91 7.13
CA THR A 5 -6.74 -5.88 8.14
C THR A 5 -7.58 -6.11 9.39
N LYS A 6 -8.89 -6.42 9.24
CA LYS A 6 -9.77 -6.70 10.36
C LYS A 6 -9.39 -7.99 11.10
N ILE A 7 -9.00 -9.04 10.37
CA ILE A 7 -8.53 -10.30 10.97
C ILE A 7 -7.28 -10.08 11.82
N VAL A 8 -6.30 -9.34 11.29
CA VAL A 8 -5.04 -9.04 11.97
C VAL A 8 -5.26 -8.18 13.22
N ASP A 9 -6.24 -7.30 13.20
CA ASP A 9 -6.60 -6.46 14.35
C ASP A 9 -7.28 -7.23 15.47
N ASP A 10 -8.16 -8.16 15.12
CA ASP A 10 -8.97 -8.91 16.08
C ASP A 10 -8.23 -10.13 16.67
N ILE A 11 -7.28 -10.70 15.92
CA ILE A 11 -6.62 -11.94 16.34
C ILE A 11 -5.54 -11.69 17.40
N LYS A 12 -5.59 -12.49 18.47
CA LYS A 12 -4.53 -12.51 19.48
C LYS A 12 -3.33 -13.29 18.94
N GLN A 13 -2.23 -12.60 18.73
CA GLN A 13 -0.97 -13.22 18.30
C GLN A 13 -0.15 -13.77 19.48
N PRO A 14 0.70 -14.79 19.26
CA PRO A 14 1.68 -15.21 20.25
C PRO A 14 2.69 -14.10 20.56
N ARG A 15 3.45 -14.26 21.65
CA ARG A 15 4.51 -13.29 22.02
C ARG A 15 5.52 -13.18 20.88
N GLY A 16 5.65 -11.98 20.33
CA GLY A 16 6.53 -11.68 19.19
C GLY A 16 5.87 -11.81 17.81
N GLY A 17 4.58 -12.17 17.73
CA GLY A 17 3.87 -12.38 16.47
C GLY A 17 4.05 -13.78 15.88
N TYR A 18 3.18 -14.16 14.94
CA TYR A 18 3.33 -15.43 14.20
C TYR A 18 4.58 -15.41 13.32
N LEU A 19 4.78 -14.31 12.59
CA LEU A 19 6.02 -14.00 11.88
C LEU A 19 6.72 -12.87 12.63
N ARG A 20 7.85 -13.18 13.25
CA ARG A 20 8.56 -12.23 14.11
C ARG A 20 9.26 -11.16 13.28
N THR A 21 9.25 -9.93 13.78
CA THR A 21 9.90 -8.79 13.10
C THR A 21 11.42 -8.99 12.95
N ASN A 22 12.06 -9.70 13.88
CA ASN A 22 13.50 -9.99 13.79
C ASN A 22 13.87 -11.09 12.77
N TYR A 23 12.90 -11.65 12.05
CA TYR A 23 13.16 -12.52 10.89
C TYR A 23 13.34 -11.72 9.60
N PHE A 24 13.08 -10.41 9.64
CA PHE A 24 13.33 -9.52 8.53
C PHE A 24 14.75 -8.97 8.61
N ALA A 25 15.53 -9.18 7.56
CA ALA A 25 16.74 -8.43 7.32
C ALA A 25 16.37 -6.97 7.00
N GLU A 26 17.23 -6.03 7.39
CA GLU A 26 17.05 -4.61 7.11
C GLU A 26 18.22 -4.06 6.29
N GLU A 27 17.90 -3.20 5.32
CA GLU A 27 18.85 -2.55 4.41
C GLU A 27 18.45 -1.09 4.30
N GLN A 28 19.32 -0.24 4.85
CA GLN A 28 19.19 1.20 4.72
C GLN A 28 19.74 1.60 3.37
N LEU A 29 18.88 2.10 2.49
CA LEU A 29 19.27 2.70 1.24
C LEU A 29 19.67 4.18 1.47
N ASP A 30 20.49 4.70 0.57
CA ASP A 30 20.95 6.09 0.59
C ASP A 30 20.85 6.69 -0.81
N ASP A 31 20.05 7.75 -0.92
CA ASP A 31 19.88 8.56 -2.13
C ASP A 31 20.47 9.97 -1.97
N GLY A 32 21.15 10.24 -0.85
CA GLY A 32 21.68 11.56 -0.51
C GLY A 32 20.62 12.57 -0.05
N GLU A 33 19.33 12.20 -0.08
CA GLU A 33 18.22 13.10 0.20
C GLU A 33 17.73 12.99 1.63
N LYS A 34 17.30 14.13 2.19
CA LYS A 34 16.68 14.20 3.51
C LYS A 34 15.31 14.83 3.40
N LEU A 35 14.33 14.17 4.02
CA LEU A 35 13.01 14.76 4.14
C LEU A 35 13.08 16.01 5.03
N TYR A 36 12.31 17.02 4.64
CA TYR A 36 11.98 18.17 5.47
C TYR A 36 11.19 17.72 6.71
N GLY A 37 10.84 18.67 7.58
CA GLY A 37 10.07 18.43 8.80
C GLY A 37 8.66 17.86 8.56
N SER A 38 7.75 18.12 9.49
CA SER A 38 6.38 17.61 9.41
C SER A 38 5.66 18.09 8.13
N GLU A 39 4.94 17.19 7.46
CA GLU A 39 4.05 17.55 6.35
C GLU A 39 2.80 18.31 6.82
N THR A 40 2.24 19.16 5.96
CA THR A 40 1.03 19.95 6.25
C THR A 40 -0.28 19.17 6.08
N ILE A 41 -0.21 17.96 5.52
CA ILE A 41 -1.36 17.06 5.35
C ILE A 41 -1.15 15.78 6.18
N ASN A 42 -2.24 15.10 6.51
CA ASN A 42 -2.21 13.86 7.30
C ASN A 42 -1.36 12.77 6.60
N ALA A 43 -0.65 11.96 7.40
CA ALA A 43 0.26 10.93 6.92
C ALA A 43 -0.40 9.86 6.02
N GLY A 44 -1.69 9.57 6.19
CA GLY A 44 -2.45 8.69 5.30
C GLY A 44 -2.61 9.26 3.89
N LEU A 45 -2.89 10.57 3.76
CA LEU A 45 -2.93 11.24 2.45
C LEU A 45 -1.55 11.24 1.78
N VAL A 46 -0.49 11.47 2.55
CA VAL A 46 0.89 11.35 2.07
C VAL A 46 1.15 9.94 1.54
N GLY A 47 0.78 8.90 2.30
CA GLY A 47 0.93 7.50 1.90
C GLY A 47 0.20 7.16 0.61
N LEU A 48 -1.08 7.53 0.50
CA LEU A 48 -1.88 7.30 -0.70
C LEU A 48 -1.34 8.06 -1.91
N ALA A 49 -0.93 9.32 -1.74
CA ALA A 49 -0.35 10.11 -2.82
C ALA A 49 0.95 9.46 -3.33
N VAL A 50 1.83 9.02 -2.44
CA VAL A 50 3.06 8.30 -2.82
C VAL A 50 2.73 7.01 -3.57
N ASP A 51 1.85 6.16 -3.04
CA ASP A 51 1.50 4.88 -3.68
C ASP A 51 0.85 5.07 -5.05
N TYR A 52 -0.18 5.92 -5.17
CA TYR A 52 -0.90 6.08 -6.43
C TYR A 52 -0.04 6.77 -7.49
N MET A 53 0.85 7.68 -7.11
CA MET A 53 1.82 8.27 -8.02
C MET A 53 2.88 7.26 -8.48
N CYS A 54 3.40 6.40 -7.60
CA CYS A 54 4.28 5.30 -7.99
C CYS A 54 3.60 4.39 -9.02
N ARG A 55 2.36 3.96 -8.75
CA ARG A 55 1.58 3.14 -9.70
C ARG A 55 1.38 3.83 -11.04
N TYR A 56 1.09 5.13 -11.02
CA TYR A 56 0.90 5.91 -12.26
C TYR A 56 2.20 5.98 -13.05
N LEU A 57 3.32 6.32 -12.43
CA LEU A 57 4.59 6.51 -13.13
C LEU A 57 5.17 5.18 -13.67
N ILE A 58 4.79 4.04 -13.08
CA ILE A 58 5.14 2.71 -13.59
C ILE A 58 4.20 2.27 -14.71
N SER A 59 2.89 2.42 -14.54
CA SER A 59 1.89 1.90 -15.51
C SER A 59 1.58 2.84 -16.66
N THR A 60 1.88 4.14 -16.50
CA THR A 60 1.39 5.26 -17.32
C THR A 60 -0.14 5.42 -17.36
N ASP A 61 -0.90 4.70 -16.53
CA ASP A 61 -2.36 4.75 -16.47
C ASP A 61 -2.86 5.45 -15.21
N LYS A 62 -2.94 6.79 -15.28
CA LYS A 62 -3.44 7.61 -14.17
C LYS A 62 -4.87 7.25 -13.75
N LYS A 63 -5.75 6.87 -14.69
CA LYS A 63 -7.14 6.52 -14.37
C LYS A 63 -7.21 5.26 -13.53
N LYS A 64 -6.39 4.26 -13.87
CA LYS A 64 -6.31 3.03 -13.08
C LYS A 64 -5.66 3.26 -11.72
N SER A 65 -4.56 4.03 -11.67
CA SER A 65 -3.84 4.28 -10.41
C SER A 65 -4.67 5.05 -9.38
N PHE A 66 -5.53 5.98 -9.82
CA PHE A 66 -6.41 6.76 -8.96
C PHE A 66 -7.86 6.23 -8.94
N GLU A 67 -8.10 4.99 -9.38
CA GLU A 67 -9.46 4.44 -9.54
C GLU A 67 -10.27 4.49 -8.24
N ILE A 68 -9.64 4.19 -7.11
CA ILE A 68 -10.31 4.21 -5.80
C ILE A 68 -10.78 5.62 -5.45
N SER A 69 -9.92 6.62 -5.64
CA SER A 69 -10.28 8.03 -5.44
C SER A 69 -11.44 8.45 -6.35
N LEU A 70 -11.42 8.04 -7.63
CA LEU A 70 -12.50 8.34 -8.57
C LEU A 70 -13.83 7.67 -8.18
N ARG A 71 -13.78 6.42 -7.66
CA ARG A 71 -14.97 5.75 -7.11
C ARG A 71 -15.51 6.48 -5.89
N GLY A 72 -14.63 6.89 -4.98
CA GLY A 72 -15.01 7.69 -3.81
C GLY A 72 -15.62 9.05 -4.20
N ALA A 73 -15.07 9.69 -5.23
CA ALA A 73 -15.61 10.93 -5.78
C ALA A 73 -17.04 10.76 -6.33
N LYS A 74 -17.33 9.65 -7.02
CA LYS A 74 -18.70 9.32 -7.47
C LYS A 74 -19.68 9.12 -6.31
N ILE A 75 -19.22 8.50 -5.22
CA ILE A 75 -20.05 8.28 -4.04
C ILE A 75 -20.43 9.63 -3.41
N ILE A 76 -19.45 10.48 -3.10
CA ILE A 76 -19.73 11.78 -2.49
C ILE A 76 -20.52 12.70 -3.41
N ASP A 77 -20.39 12.58 -4.74
CA ASP A 77 -21.15 13.38 -5.71
C ASP A 77 -22.68 13.22 -5.55
N SER A 78 -23.13 12.03 -5.12
CA SER A 78 -24.53 11.75 -4.81
C SER A 78 -25.08 12.58 -3.64
N PHE A 79 -24.20 13.01 -2.74
CA PHE A 79 -24.53 13.87 -1.58
C PHE A 79 -24.13 15.33 -1.83
N ARG A 80 -23.18 15.57 -2.73
CA ARG A 80 -22.54 16.85 -2.99
C ARG A 80 -22.18 16.95 -4.47
N LYS A 81 -23.13 17.43 -5.27
CA LYS A 81 -22.97 17.54 -6.72
C LYS A 81 -21.74 18.35 -7.14
N GLY A 82 -21.05 17.85 -8.14
CA GLY A 82 -19.87 18.46 -8.76
C GLY A 82 -18.54 17.95 -8.23
N GLU A 83 -18.54 17.06 -7.24
CA GLU A 83 -17.30 16.50 -6.69
C GLU A 83 -16.65 15.48 -7.64
N PHE A 84 -17.45 14.73 -8.42
CA PHE A 84 -16.88 13.84 -9.42
C PHE A 84 -16.16 14.61 -10.54
N LEU A 85 -16.76 15.70 -11.03
CA LEU A 85 -16.14 16.56 -12.04
C LEU A 85 -14.82 17.16 -11.54
N LYS A 86 -14.78 17.65 -10.28
CA LYS A 86 -13.54 18.14 -9.67
C LYS A 86 -12.46 17.07 -9.58
N ALA A 87 -12.84 15.83 -9.25
CA ALA A 87 -11.89 14.73 -9.22
C ALA A 87 -11.30 14.43 -10.61
N GLU A 88 -12.11 14.51 -11.67
CA GLU A 88 -11.63 14.40 -13.05
C GLU A 88 -10.70 15.56 -13.43
N GLU A 89 -11.04 16.80 -13.07
CA GLU A 89 -10.17 17.97 -13.29
C GLU A 89 -8.83 17.85 -12.55
N LEU A 90 -8.82 17.34 -11.32
CA LEU A 90 -7.60 17.06 -10.57
C LEU A 90 -6.78 15.96 -11.25
N LEU A 91 -7.41 14.90 -11.75
CA LEU A 91 -6.73 13.84 -12.48
C LEU A 91 -6.06 14.36 -13.76
N GLU A 92 -6.68 15.31 -14.46
CA GLU A 92 -6.08 15.93 -15.66
C GLU A 92 -4.86 16.81 -15.34
N GLN A 93 -4.75 17.32 -14.11
CA GLN A 93 -3.58 18.08 -13.67
C GLN A 93 -2.37 17.18 -13.33
N ILE A 94 -2.58 15.89 -13.11
CA ILE A 94 -1.51 14.93 -12.77
C ILE A 94 -0.83 14.46 -14.05
N ASN A 95 0.39 14.97 -14.29
CA ASN A 95 1.16 14.73 -15.51
C ASN A 95 2.63 14.32 -15.24
N GLY A 96 3.06 14.25 -13.97
CA GLY A 96 4.42 13.88 -13.61
C GLY A 96 4.75 14.19 -12.15
N LEU A 97 6.00 14.55 -11.90
CA LEU A 97 6.53 14.87 -10.55
C LEU A 97 6.66 16.37 -10.28
N ASP A 98 6.11 17.22 -11.14
CA ASP A 98 6.05 18.65 -10.89
C ASP A 98 5.16 18.97 -9.68
N ASP A 99 5.33 20.17 -9.14
CA ASP A 99 4.63 20.61 -7.92
C ASP A 99 3.10 20.55 -8.07
N GLU A 100 2.56 20.90 -9.24
CA GLU A 100 1.12 20.96 -9.45
C GLU A 100 0.53 19.55 -9.57
N SER A 101 1.22 18.63 -10.26
CA SER A 101 0.86 17.22 -10.28
C SER A 101 0.79 16.62 -8.86
N ILE A 102 1.80 16.87 -8.02
CA ILE A 102 1.84 16.31 -6.66
C ILE A 102 0.74 16.93 -5.78
N LYS A 103 0.49 18.24 -5.88
CA LYS A 103 -0.62 18.90 -5.16
C LYS A 103 -1.97 18.36 -5.60
N ALA A 104 -2.17 18.15 -6.90
CA ALA A 104 -3.39 17.57 -7.44
C ALA A 104 -3.60 16.14 -6.96
N ALA A 105 -2.55 15.32 -6.94
CA ALA A 105 -2.57 13.97 -6.39
C ALA A 105 -2.97 13.96 -4.91
N CYS A 106 -2.37 14.84 -4.08
CA CYS A 106 -2.72 14.97 -2.66
C CYS A 106 -4.21 15.26 -2.44
N LYS A 107 -4.81 16.12 -3.28
CA LYS A 107 -6.23 16.45 -3.22
C LYS A 107 -7.09 15.29 -3.71
N LEU A 108 -6.71 14.65 -4.80
CA LEU A 108 -7.46 13.56 -5.41
C LEU A 108 -7.54 12.35 -4.48
N VAL A 109 -6.45 11.98 -3.81
CA VAL A 109 -6.46 10.87 -2.84
C VAL A 109 -7.36 11.14 -1.62
N GLY A 110 -7.73 12.39 -1.35
CA GLY A 110 -8.72 12.74 -0.33
C GLY A 110 -10.10 12.15 -0.55
N TYR A 111 -10.45 11.78 -1.79
CA TYR A 111 -11.71 11.10 -2.10
C TYR A 111 -11.70 9.61 -1.75
N ASP A 112 -10.54 9.00 -1.52
CA ASP A 112 -10.39 7.55 -1.27
C ASP A 112 -11.24 7.08 -0.07
N VAL A 113 -11.24 7.88 1.00
CA VAL A 113 -11.97 7.61 2.25
C VAL A 113 -13.46 7.35 2.02
N CYS A 114 -14.07 8.01 1.03
CA CYS A 114 -15.48 7.82 0.68
C CYS A 114 -15.78 6.43 0.12
N TYR A 115 -14.77 5.71 -0.39
CA TYR A 115 -14.91 4.35 -0.92
C TYR A 115 -14.43 3.29 0.07
N ARG A 116 -13.29 3.53 0.75
CA ARG A 116 -12.65 2.51 1.60
C ARG A 116 -13.09 2.55 3.07
N ASP A 117 -13.63 3.67 3.53
CA ASP A 117 -14.01 3.85 4.93
C ASP A 117 -15.40 4.51 5.02
N THR A 118 -15.50 5.70 5.63
CA THR A 118 -16.75 6.43 5.80
C THR A 118 -16.74 7.79 5.10
N ILE A 119 -17.88 8.15 4.54
CA ILE A 119 -18.12 9.48 3.94
C ILE A 119 -18.00 10.59 5.01
N GLU A 120 -18.23 10.28 6.28
CA GLU A 120 -18.16 11.26 7.37
C GLU A 120 -16.76 11.83 7.58
N ASP A 121 -15.71 11.07 7.24
CA ASP A 121 -14.32 11.49 7.33
C ASP A 121 -13.84 12.24 6.09
N TYR A 122 -14.70 12.40 5.09
CA TYR A 122 -14.38 13.15 3.87
C TYR A 122 -14.05 14.61 4.19
N LYS A 123 -12.84 15.01 3.81
CA LYS A 123 -12.42 16.41 3.78
C LYS A 123 -12.45 16.91 2.36
N ARG A 124 -13.02 18.10 2.20
CA ARG A 124 -13.06 18.80 0.92
C ARG A 124 -11.66 18.91 0.34
N SER A 125 -11.51 18.62 -0.95
CA SER A 125 -10.23 18.75 -1.67
C SER A 125 -9.61 20.15 -1.51
N GLU A 126 -10.42 21.21 -1.41
CA GLU A 126 -9.94 22.57 -1.19
C GLU A 126 -9.25 22.78 0.18
N SER A 127 -9.54 21.93 1.16
CA SER A 127 -8.91 21.95 2.50
C SER A 127 -7.60 21.15 2.58
N ILE A 128 -7.28 20.38 1.54
CA ILE A 128 -6.03 19.61 1.47
C ILE A 128 -4.99 20.49 0.78
N VAL A 129 -4.12 21.10 1.60
CA VAL A 129 -3.10 22.06 1.16
C VAL A 129 -1.72 21.53 1.51
N ALA A 130 -1.05 20.92 0.53
CA ALA A 130 0.36 20.54 0.61
C ALA A 130 1.25 21.75 0.32
N ASP A 131 2.09 22.14 1.27
CA ASP A 131 3.09 23.19 1.06
C ASP A 131 4.31 22.69 0.26
N GLY A 132 5.25 23.58 -0.05
CA GLY A 132 6.44 23.23 -0.86
C GLY A 132 7.31 22.15 -0.22
N TYR A 133 7.41 22.12 1.12
CA TYR A 133 8.17 21.09 1.83
C TYR A 133 7.46 19.73 1.78
N THR A 134 6.14 19.71 1.96
CA THR A 134 5.31 18.51 1.83
C THR A 134 5.39 17.94 0.42
N VAL A 135 5.29 18.79 -0.60
CA VAL A 135 5.43 18.39 -2.02
C VAL A 135 6.81 17.81 -2.28
N SER A 136 7.87 18.43 -1.75
CA SER A 136 9.24 17.93 -1.89
C SER A 136 9.44 16.58 -1.20
N ASN A 137 8.89 16.40 0.02
CA ASN A 137 8.94 15.12 0.72
C ASN A 137 8.22 14.01 -0.07
N ILE A 138 7.04 14.30 -0.60
CA ILE A 138 6.27 13.35 -1.41
C ILE A 138 7.05 12.98 -2.68
N ARG A 139 7.65 13.96 -3.36
CA ARG A 139 8.50 13.71 -4.54
C ARG A 139 9.63 12.74 -4.22
N ILE A 140 10.42 13.01 -3.18
CA ILE A 140 11.53 12.14 -2.74
C ILE A 140 11.01 10.73 -2.45
N MET A 141 9.88 10.61 -1.74
CA MET A 141 9.30 9.30 -1.44
C MET A 141 8.83 8.54 -2.70
N ILE A 142 8.29 9.23 -3.69
CA ILE A 142 7.92 8.62 -4.98
C ILE A 142 9.17 8.16 -5.72
N GLU A 143 10.19 9.01 -5.82
CA GLU A 143 11.47 8.68 -6.49
C GLU A 143 12.15 7.47 -5.84
N ARG A 144 12.17 7.40 -4.51
CA ARG A 144 12.61 6.21 -3.75
C ARG A 144 11.82 4.96 -4.10
N GLY A 145 10.48 5.08 -4.17
CA GLY A 145 9.59 3.99 -4.56
C GLY A 145 9.89 3.45 -5.96
N LEU A 146 10.08 4.36 -6.93
CA LEU A 146 10.41 4.01 -8.30
C LEU A 146 11.79 3.35 -8.40
N SER A 147 12.80 3.91 -7.72
CA SER A 147 14.15 3.34 -7.69
C SER A 147 14.15 1.94 -7.09
N PHE A 148 13.47 1.75 -5.96
CA PHE A 148 13.33 0.44 -5.32
C PHE A 148 12.68 -0.59 -6.25
N LEU A 149 11.58 -0.23 -6.91
CA LEU A 149 10.86 -1.14 -7.81
C LEU A 149 11.62 -1.40 -9.11
N GLN A 150 12.47 -0.48 -9.55
CA GLN A 150 13.39 -0.70 -10.66
C GLN A 150 14.50 -1.68 -10.28
N GLU A 151 15.06 -1.56 -9.08
CA GLU A 151 16.14 -2.44 -8.58
C GLU A 151 15.64 -3.85 -8.25
N ARG A 152 14.49 -3.97 -7.57
CA ARG A 152 13.88 -5.25 -7.18
C ARG A 152 12.93 -5.82 -8.23
N GLY A 153 12.73 -5.10 -9.33
CA GLY A 153 11.81 -5.45 -10.40
C GLY A 153 12.27 -6.63 -11.27
N PRO A 154 11.54 -6.91 -12.36
CA PRO A 154 10.42 -6.13 -12.88
C PRO A 154 9.16 -6.27 -12.02
N VAL A 155 8.35 -5.20 -11.95
CA VAL A 155 7.00 -5.24 -11.35
C VAL A 155 6.08 -6.06 -12.24
N THR A 156 5.46 -7.09 -11.66
CA THR A 156 4.55 -8.02 -12.35
C THR A 156 3.08 -7.73 -12.03
N SER A 157 2.79 -7.09 -10.90
CA SER A 157 1.43 -6.70 -10.52
C SER A 157 1.43 -5.54 -9.52
N MET A 158 0.40 -4.70 -9.57
CA MET A 158 0.18 -3.60 -8.63
C MET A 158 -1.28 -3.59 -8.17
N GLY A 159 -1.54 -3.36 -6.88
CA GLY A 159 -2.91 -3.30 -6.36
C GLY A 159 -3.69 -4.59 -6.55
N PHE A 160 -3.05 -5.72 -6.27
CA PHE A 160 -3.61 -7.04 -6.53
C PHE A 160 -4.47 -7.55 -5.38
N THR A 161 -5.46 -8.36 -5.73
CA THR A 161 -6.39 -9.07 -4.82
C THR A 161 -6.01 -10.55 -4.74
N PHE A 162 -6.74 -11.38 -3.99
CA PHE A 162 -6.42 -12.81 -3.82
C PHE A 162 -7.56 -13.72 -4.27
N GLU A 163 -8.15 -13.48 -5.45
CA GLU A 163 -9.23 -14.34 -5.97
C GLU A 163 -8.79 -15.82 -6.00
N GLY A 164 -9.64 -16.72 -5.51
CA GLY A 164 -9.31 -18.14 -5.34
C GLY A 164 -8.46 -18.46 -4.10
N GLY A 165 -7.83 -17.46 -3.49
CA GLY A 165 -7.07 -17.58 -2.24
C GLY A 165 -7.85 -17.20 -0.98
N TYR A 166 -9.04 -16.61 -1.11
CA TYR A 166 -9.90 -16.30 0.03
C TYR A 166 -10.44 -17.57 0.74
N SER A 167 -10.99 -17.39 1.94
CA SER A 167 -11.55 -18.47 2.76
C SER A 167 -12.89 -18.08 3.38
N GLU A 168 -13.50 -18.98 4.15
CA GLU A 168 -14.75 -18.69 4.89
C GLU A 168 -14.58 -17.58 5.95
N THR A 169 -13.34 -17.25 6.32
CA THR A 169 -13.06 -16.18 7.28
C THR A 169 -12.50 -14.91 6.65
N VAL A 170 -11.68 -15.05 5.62
CA VAL A 170 -11.02 -13.94 4.93
C VAL A 170 -11.63 -13.74 3.55
N SER A 171 -12.31 -12.62 3.32
CA SER A 171 -12.99 -12.33 2.04
C SER A 171 -12.39 -11.22 1.22
N SER A 172 -11.44 -10.47 1.78
CA SER A 172 -10.79 -9.36 1.06
C SER A 172 -9.41 -9.05 1.60
N GLY A 173 -8.55 -8.58 0.70
CA GLY A 173 -7.22 -8.08 1.00
C GLY A 173 -6.65 -7.42 -0.26
N ASP A 174 -5.88 -6.35 -0.06
CA ASP A 174 -5.29 -5.55 -1.12
C ASP A 174 -3.77 -5.54 -0.93
N GLY A 175 -3.04 -6.16 -1.84
CA GLY A 175 -1.58 -6.11 -1.87
C GLY A 175 -1.06 -4.96 -2.72
N ASP A 176 0.12 -4.43 -2.38
CA ASP A 176 0.69 -3.26 -3.07
C ASP A 176 1.42 -3.66 -4.35
N TYR A 177 2.58 -4.33 -4.24
CA TYR A 177 3.44 -4.65 -5.39
C TYR A 177 3.87 -6.11 -5.42
N LEU A 178 3.75 -6.74 -6.59
CA LEU A 178 4.49 -7.94 -6.94
C LEU A 178 5.61 -7.57 -7.89
N THR A 179 6.77 -8.13 -7.63
CA THR A 179 7.89 -8.24 -8.56
C THR A 179 8.02 -9.71 -8.98
N HIS A 180 8.95 -10.03 -9.87
CA HIS A 180 9.13 -11.42 -10.34
C HIS A 180 9.28 -12.42 -9.17
N GLU A 181 10.07 -12.10 -8.14
CA GLU A 181 10.30 -12.98 -6.98
C GLU A 181 9.86 -12.40 -5.64
N GLY A 182 9.34 -11.16 -5.60
CA GLY A 182 9.08 -10.44 -4.36
C GLY A 182 7.63 -9.97 -4.22
N MET A 183 7.07 -10.10 -3.02
CA MET A 183 5.82 -9.45 -2.61
C MET A 183 6.15 -8.34 -1.62
N TRP A 184 5.78 -7.11 -1.97
CA TRP A 184 6.19 -5.90 -1.26
C TRP A 184 4.98 -5.09 -0.81
N ASP A 185 4.98 -4.73 0.47
CA ASP A 185 4.01 -3.83 1.08
C ASP A 185 4.70 -2.49 1.41
N PHE A 186 4.16 -1.39 0.90
CA PHE A 186 4.77 -0.07 1.03
C PHE A 186 4.32 0.60 2.34
N LYS A 187 5.28 1.13 3.10
CA LYS A 187 5.03 1.80 4.39
C LYS A 187 5.55 3.22 4.38
N THR A 188 4.70 4.22 4.55
CA THR A 188 5.14 5.64 4.68
C THR A 188 5.21 6.12 6.13
N SER A 189 5.09 5.21 7.10
CA SER A 189 5.11 5.51 8.52
C SER A 189 6.54 5.71 9.07
N GLY A 190 6.67 6.58 10.07
CA GLY A 190 7.89 6.72 10.88
C GLY A 190 8.10 5.59 11.89
N ASN A 191 7.13 4.70 12.07
CA ASN A 191 7.18 3.62 13.06
C ASN A 191 7.98 2.41 12.57
N ALA A 192 8.46 1.58 13.49
CA ALA A 192 9.03 0.28 13.16
C ALA A 192 7.91 -0.69 12.71
N ILE A 193 8.28 -1.71 11.94
CA ILE A 193 7.35 -2.78 11.56
C ILE A 193 6.80 -3.48 12.80
N THR A 194 5.52 -3.80 12.77
CA THR A 194 4.78 -4.40 13.87
C THR A 194 4.43 -5.86 13.58
N SER A 195 4.12 -6.63 14.62
CA SER A 195 3.63 -8.00 14.44
C SER A 195 2.32 -8.08 13.66
N LYS A 196 1.52 -7.01 13.66
CA LYS A 196 0.30 -6.92 12.84
C LYS A 196 0.66 -6.87 11.37
N GLU A 197 1.58 -5.99 10.99
CA GLU A 197 2.03 -5.84 9.60
C GLU A 197 2.71 -7.12 9.10
N THR A 198 3.58 -7.76 9.90
CA THR A 198 4.21 -9.02 9.49
C THR A 198 3.21 -10.16 9.32
N LEU A 199 2.17 -10.24 10.17
CA LEU A 199 1.08 -11.20 10.00
C LEU A 199 0.26 -10.90 8.74
N GLN A 200 -0.08 -9.64 8.48
CA GLN A 200 -0.79 -9.23 7.26
C GLN A 200 -0.03 -9.69 6.02
N LEU A 201 1.27 -9.41 5.94
CA LEU A 201 2.11 -9.79 4.82
C LEU A 201 2.22 -11.31 4.65
N LEU A 202 2.31 -12.05 5.76
CA LEU A 202 2.26 -13.52 5.73
C LEU A 202 0.92 -14.05 5.20
N ILE A 203 -0.20 -13.46 5.63
CA ILE A 203 -1.54 -13.85 5.13
C ILE A 203 -1.64 -13.57 3.62
N TYR A 204 -1.15 -12.42 3.13
CA TYR A 204 -1.10 -12.12 1.70
C TYR A 204 -0.30 -13.16 0.92
N PHE A 205 0.89 -13.52 1.40
CA PHE A 205 1.69 -14.57 0.76
C PHE A 205 0.94 -15.90 0.69
N LEU A 206 0.37 -16.36 1.81
CA LEU A 206 -0.34 -17.63 1.88
C LEU A 206 -1.58 -17.65 0.99
N MET A 207 -2.40 -16.59 1.02
CA MET A 207 -3.54 -16.46 0.10
C MET A 207 -3.11 -16.44 -1.36
N GLY A 208 -2.00 -15.76 -1.67
CA GLY A 208 -1.40 -15.78 -3.00
C GLY A 208 -1.06 -17.19 -3.47
N LYS A 209 -0.37 -17.98 -2.64
CA LYS A 209 -0.05 -19.39 -2.96
C LYS A 209 -1.30 -20.25 -3.08
N HIS A 210 -2.27 -20.08 -2.18
CA HIS A 210 -3.53 -20.83 -2.20
C HIS A 210 -4.41 -20.50 -3.40
N SER A 211 -4.31 -19.28 -3.96
CA SER A 211 -5.08 -18.89 -5.15
C SER A 211 -4.80 -19.73 -6.39
N GLY A 212 -3.64 -20.39 -6.45
CA GLY A 212 -3.19 -21.14 -7.62
C GLY A 212 -2.84 -20.27 -8.84
N GLN A 213 -2.94 -18.95 -8.75
CA GLN A 213 -2.66 -18.05 -9.86
C GLN A 213 -1.16 -17.95 -10.15
N ASP A 214 -0.81 -17.89 -11.44
CA ASP A 214 0.58 -17.88 -11.90
C ASP A 214 1.41 -16.75 -11.31
N ARG A 215 0.80 -15.58 -11.11
CA ARG A 215 1.49 -14.38 -10.58
C ARG A 215 2.10 -14.54 -9.19
N TYR A 216 1.72 -15.57 -8.42
CA TYR A 216 2.27 -15.85 -7.09
C TYR A 216 3.23 -17.04 -7.04
N LYS A 217 3.41 -17.78 -8.15
CA LYS A 217 4.15 -19.04 -8.14
C LYS A 217 5.60 -18.86 -7.74
N ASP A 218 6.23 -17.82 -8.27
CA ASP A 218 7.68 -17.58 -8.17
C ASP A 218 8.09 -16.65 -7.03
N ILE A 219 7.14 -16.26 -6.16
CA ILE A 219 7.44 -15.43 -4.99
C ILE A 219 8.32 -16.21 -4.00
N LYS A 220 9.53 -15.68 -3.77
CA LYS A 220 10.56 -16.19 -2.86
C LYS A 220 10.86 -15.23 -1.72
N THR A 221 10.55 -13.95 -1.89
CA THR A 221 10.78 -12.92 -0.87
C THR A 221 9.47 -12.22 -0.54
N ILE A 222 9.23 -11.97 0.75
CA ILE A 222 8.20 -11.03 1.18
C ILE A 222 8.86 -9.93 2.01
N GLY A 223 8.42 -8.69 1.83
CA GLY A 223 8.97 -7.59 2.61
C GLY A 223 8.15 -6.31 2.60
N PHE A 224 8.72 -5.33 3.28
CA PHE A 224 8.26 -3.96 3.33
C PHE A 224 9.29 -3.06 2.67
N PHE A 225 8.80 -2.06 1.94
CA PHE A 225 9.63 -0.93 1.57
C PHE A 225 9.08 0.34 2.21
N ASN A 226 9.94 1.09 2.89
CA ASN A 226 9.58 2.34 3.52
C ASN A 226 10.28 3.53 2.83
N PRO A 227 9.62 4.22 1.87
CA PRO A 227 10.25 5.35 1.19
C PRO A 227 10.52 6.55 2.11
N ARG A 228 9.78 6.68 3.23
CA ARG A 228 10.03 7.75 4.21
C ARG A 228 11.39 7.56 4.89
N LYS A 229 11.68 6.33 5.29
CA LYS A 229 12.94 5.93 5.94
C LYS A 229 14.03 5.54 4.96
N ASN A 230 13.69 5.35 3.69
CA ASN A 230 14.52 4.69 2.68
C ASN A 230 15.04 3.33 3.15
N LEU A 231 14.16 2.53 3.75
CA LEU A 231 14.50 1.27 4.42
C LEU A 231 13.76 0.10 3.77
N VAL A 232 14.49 -0.95 3.40
CA VAL A 232 13.93 -2.23 3.00
C VAL A 232 13.96 -3.18 4.21
N SER A 233 12.86 -3.87 4.46
CA SER A 233 12.80 -4.96 5.46
C SER A 233 12.23 -6.21 4.79
N TRP A 234 12.99 -7.30 4.68
CA TRP A 234 12.56 -8.49 3.91
C TRP A 234 12.99 -9.81 4.53
N THR A 235 12.28 -10.88 4.16
CA THR A 235 12.65 -12.24 4.53
C THR A 235 12.43 -13.18 3.35
N ASP A 236 13.31 -14.17 3.20
CA ASP A 236 13.11 -15.26 2.25
C ASP A 236 12.02 -16.19 2.82
N VAL A 237 11.06 -16.57 1.99
CA VAL A 237 9.93 -17.41 2.40
C VAL A 237 10.38 -18.79 2.89
N SER A 238 11.55 -19.27 2.46
CA SER A 238 12.17 -20.52 2.95
C SER A 238 12.65 -20.43 4.40
N PHE A 239 12.84 -19.23 4.95
CA PHE A 239 13.17 -19.03 6.36
C PHE A 239 11.93 -18.99 7.27
N ILE A 240 10.73 -18.97 6.71
CA ILE A 240 9.49 -19.02 7.47
C ILE A 240 9.28 -20.48 7.94
N PRO A 241 9.23 -20.74 9.27
CA PRO A 241 9.06 -22.10 9.76
C PRO A 241 7.76 -22.73 9.25
N GLN A 242 7.81 -24.01 8.83
CA GLN A 242 6.61 -24.73 8.38
C GLN A 242 5.51 -24.73 9.45
N SER A 243 5.87 -24.83 10.73
CA SER A 243 4.91 -24.74 11.83
C SER A 243 4.19 -23.39 11.90
N THR A 244 4.84 -22.29 11.50
CA THR A 244 4.22 -20.97 11.37
C THR A 244 3.25 -20.94 10.19
N ILE A 245 3.60 -21.56 9.06
CA ILE A 245 2.72 -21.66 7.89
C ILE A 245 1.46 -22.47 8.26
N ASP A 246 1.64 -23.64 8.87
CA ASP A 246 0.57 -24.56 9.23
C ASP A 246 -0.41 -23.92 10.23
N ILE A 247 0.11 -23.24 11.26
CA ILE A 247 -0.74 -22.59 12.27
C ILE A 247 -1.52 -21.41 11.68
N VAL A 248 -0.90 -20.61 10.81
CA VAL A 248 -1.59 -19.46 10.19
C VAL A 248 -2.66 -19.93 9.21
N ASN A 249 -2.36 -20.95 8.39
CA ASN A 249 -3.36 -21.54 7.50
C ASN A 249 -4.55 -22.13 8.27
N ARG A 250 -4.30 -22.86 9.36
CA ARG A 250 -5.37 -23.53 10.13
C ARG A 250 -6.15 -22.58 11.03
N GLU A 251 -5.48 -21.72 11.79
CA GLU A 251 -6.10 -20.98 12.89
C GLU A 251 -6.47 -19.54 12.53
N VAL A 252 -5.76 -18.94 11.57
CA VAL A 252 -5.97 -17.55 11.15
C VAL A 252 -6.80 -17.49 9.88
N ILE A 253 -6.33 -18.13 8.80
CA ILE A 253 -7.01 -18.12 7.50
C ILE A 253 -8.13 -19.17 7.44
N LYS A 254 -8.00 -20.24 8.22
CA LYS A 254 -8.94 -21.38 8.28
C LYS A 254 -9.18 -22.07 6.94
N TYR A 255 -8.09 -22.40 6.24
CA TYR A 255 -8.19 -23.35 5.14
C TYR A 255 -8.51 -24.75 5.66
N THR A 256 -9.36 -25.45 4.92
CA THR A 256 -9.76 -26.84 5.16
C THR A 256 -8.81 -27.81 4.48
#